data_AF-A0A0A1CMM6-F1
#
_entry.id   AF-A0A0A1CMM6-F1
#
_cell.length_a   1.000
_cell.length_b   1.000
_cell.length_c   1.000
_cell.angle_alpha   90.00
_cell.angle_beta   90.00
_cell.angle_gamma   90.00
#
_symmetry.space_group_name_H-M   'P 1'
#
loop_
_entity.id
_entity.type
_entity.pdbx_description
1 polymer ?
#
loop_
_entity_poly.entity_id
_entity_poly.type
_entity_poly.pdbx_seq_one_letter_code
_entity_poly.pdbx_strand_id
1 'polypeptide(L)' 'RESQDTYYYESTGFKHALKVIKYFDRYHLLSKWIEYRQWRRVYLLIQDGSHRTEVGLDKIKKIQRMMRNLRQ' A
#
# COMPACT_ATOMS: atom_id res chain seq x y z
N ARG A 1 21.20 2.61 -16.52
CA ARG A 1 21.48 2.91 -15.10
C ARG A 1 22.37 1.77 -14.62
N GLU A 2 23.65 2.03 -14.39
CA GLU A 2 24.60 1.00 -13.92
C GLU A 2 24.18 0.48 -12.54
N SER A 3 24.56 -0.77 -12.23
CA SER A 3 24.27 -1.41 -10.94
C SER A 3 24.87 -0.57 -9.81
N GLN A 4 24.04 -0.10 -8.87
CA GLN A 4 24.42 0.78 -7.75
C GLN A 4 24.78 -0.01 -6.48
N ASP A 5 25.24 -1.26 -6.58
CA ASP A 5 25.49 -2.18 -5.45
C ASP A 5 24.39 -2.15 -4.36
N THR A 6 23.14 -1.98 -4.79
CA THR A 6 21.97 -1.86 -3.90
C THR A 6 21.05 -3.04 -4.12
N TYR A 7 20.66 -3.71 -3.04
CA TYR A 7 19.75 -4.85 -3.04
C TYR A 7 18.43 -4.47 -2.39
N TYR A 8 17.32 -4.93 -2.96
CA TYR A 8 15.97 -4.62 -2.49
C TYR A 8 15.23 -5.90 -2.13
N TYR A 9 14.54 -5.88 -1.00
CA TYR A 9 13.49 -6.87 -0.71
C TYR A 9 12.17 -6.36 -1.26
N GLU A 10 11.61 -7.07 -2.24
CA GLU A 10 10.32 -6.74 -2.83
C GLU A 10 9.36 -7.93 -2.78
N SER A 11 8.07 -7.63 -2.68
CA SER A 11 7.01 -8.63 -2.74
C SER A 11 5.75 -8.04 -3.36
N THR A 12 5.28 -8.66 -4.44
CA THR A 12 4.05 -8.29 -5.16
C THR A 12 2.86 -9.18 -4.81
N GLY A 13 3.08 -10.26 -4.06
CA GLY A 13 2.03 -11.23 -3.75
C GLY A 13 0.97 -10.70 -2.77
N PHE A 14 -0.31 -10.78 -3.15
CA PHE A 14 -1.43 -10.32 -2.32
C PHE A 14 -1.48 -11.01 -0.93
N LYS A 15 -1.15 -12.31 -0.86
CA LYS A 15 -1.05 -13.05 0.41
C LYS A 15 0.10 -12.58 1.30
N HIS A 16 1.20 -12.11 0.71
CA HIS A 16 2.33 -11.55 1.45
C HIS A 16 1.99 -10.18 2.02
N ALA A 17 1.24 -9.35 1.28
CA ALA A 17 0.73 -8.08 1.79
C ALA A 17 -0.10 -8.28 3.07
N LEU A 18 -0.92 -9.34 3.16
CA LEU A 18 -1.65 -9.68 4.39
C LEU A 18 -0.71 -9.94 5.58
N LYS A 19 0.41 -10.63 5.38
CA LYS A 19 1.40 -10.88 6.44
C LYS A 19 2.00 -9.57 6.93
N VAL A 20 2.36 -8.66 6.02
CA VAL A 20 2.89 -7.32 6.34
C VAL A 20 1.86 -6.49 7.10
N ILE A 21 0.59 -6.51 6.67
CA ILE A 21 -0.51 -5.83 7.37
C ILE A 21 -0.65 -6.35 8.79
N LYS A 22 -0.72 -7.67 8.98
CA LYS A 22 -0.81 -8.30 10.31
C LYS A 22 0.36 -7.92 11.22
N TYR A 23 1.56 -7.84 10.65
CA TYR A 23 2.74 -7.41 11.41
C TYR A 23 2.61 -5.95 11.86
N PHE A 24 2.28 -5.03 10.95
CA PHE A 24 2.16 -3.60 11.28
C PHE A 24 0.92 -3.23 12.10
N ASP A 25 -0.16 -4.02 12.04
CA ASP A 25 -1.31 -3.90 12.95
C ASP A 25 -0.90 -4.24 14.40
N ARG A 26 0.09 -5.13 14.58
CA ARG A 26 0.64 -5.49 15.90
C ARG A 26 1.78 -4.56 16.33
N TYR A 27 2.67 -4.22 15.40
CA TYR A 27 3.87 -3.43 15.62
C TYR A 27 3.79 -2.16 14.77
N HIS A 28 3.24 -1.10 15.38
CA HIS A 28 2.89 0.12 14.67
C HIS A 28 4.13 0.84 14.12
N LEU A 29 4.01 1.34 12.89
CA LEU A 29 5.01 2.20 12.27
C LEU A 29 4.94 3.60 12.89
N LEU A 30 6.08 4.15 13.32
CA LEU A 30 6.16 5.49 13.91
C LEU A 30 6.04 6.60 12.85
N SER A 31 6.95 6.65 11.88
CA SER A 31 7.04 7.74 10.91
C SER A 31 6.25 7.52 9.61
N LYS A 32 5.83 6.27 9.35
CA LYS A 32 5.16 5.86 8.10
C LYS A 32 3.71 5.39 8.32
N TRP A 33 3.12 5.80 9.44
CA TRP A 33 1.77 5.41 9.83
C TRP A 33 0.71 5.83 8.81
N ILE A 34 0.80 7.05 8.28
CA ILE A 34 -0.19 7.58 7.36
C ILE A 34 -0.15 6.79 6.05
N GLU A 35 1.05 6.59 5.48
CA GLU A 35 1.23 5.82 4.25
C GLU A 35 0.76 4.37 4.43
N TYR A 36 1.12 3.74 5.55
CA TYR A 36 0.65 2.40 5.88
C TYR A 36 -0.88 2.32 5.95
N ARG A 37 -1.52 3.27 6.63
CA ARG A 37 -2.98 3.30 6.80
C ARG A 37 -3.68 3.45 5.45
N GLN A 38 -3.17 4.29 4.55
CA GLN A 38 -3.71 4.43 3.20
C GLN A 38 -3.48 3.18 2.35
N TRP A 39 -2.31 2.57 2.43
CA TRP A 39 -2.00 1.32 1.74
C TRP A 39 -2.90 0.16 2.21
N ARG A 40 -3.10 0.03 3.53
CA ARG A 40 -4.05 -0.94 4.14
C ARG A 40 -5.48 -0.70 3.66
N ARG A 41 -5.91 0.55 3.50
CA ARG A 41 -7.24 0.89 2.97
C ARG A 41 -7.42 0.42 1.53
N VAL A 42 -6.39 0.57 0.69
CA VAL A 42 -6.40 0.04 -0.68
C VAL A 42 -6.44 -1.49 -0.68
N TYR A 43 -5.68 -2.14 0.20
CA TYR A 43 -5.74 -3.60 0.35
C TYR A 43 -7.17 -4.09 0.64
N LEU A 44 -7.90 -3.43 1.55
CA LEU A 44 -9.28 -3.78 1.87
C LEU A 44 -10.24 -3.60 0.67
N LEU A 45 -10.07 -2.53 -0.13
CA LEU A 45 -10.82 -2.29 -1.38
C LEU A 45 -10.52 -3.31 -2.49
N ILE A 46 -9.38 -3.99 -2.39
CA ILE A 46 -9.04 -5.08 -3.31
C ILE A 46 -9.63 -6.38 -2.79
N GLN A 47 -9.50 -6.63 -1.48
CA GLN A 47 -10.01 -7.81 -0.80
C GLN A 47 -11.54 -7.95 -0.92
N ASP A 48 -12.28 -6.86 -0.82
CA ASP A 48 -13.74 -6.84 -0.94
C ASP A 48 -14.25 -6.90 -2.40
N GLY A 49 -13.34 -6.86 -3.39
CA GLY A 49 -13.70 -6.83 -4.81
C GLY A 49 -14.11 -5.46 -5.35
N SER A 50 -14.16 -4.41 -4.53
CA SER A 50 -14.60 -3.06 -4.90
C SER A 50 -13.77 -2.47 -6.04
N HIS A 51 -12.48 -2.82 -6.13
CA HIS A 51 -11.59 -2.44 -7.25
C HIS A 51 -12.09 -2.83 -8.65
N ARG A 52 -13.13 -3.67 -8.77
CA ARG A 52 -13.76 -4.02 -10.05
C ARG A 52 -14.88 -3.06 -10.47
N THR A 53 -15.27 -2.16 -9.57
CA THR A 53 -16.29 -1.13 -9.81
C THR A 53 -15.62 0.20 -10.12
N GLU A 54 -16.27 1.04 -10.93
CA GLU A 54 -15.77 2.39 -11.23
C GLU A 54 -15.57 3.23 -9.96
N VAL A 55 -16.53 3.15 -9.04
CA VAL A 55 -16.48 3.85 -7.75
C VAL A 55 -15.30 3.39 -6.90
N GLY A 56 -15.03 2.09 -6.85
CA GLY A 56 -13.88 1.54 -6.14
C GLY A 56 -12.55 1.92 -6.79
N LEU A 57 -12.47 1.89 -8.12
CA LEU A 57 -11.29 2.36 -8.85
C LEU A 57 -11.02 3.85 -8.64
N ASP A 58 -12.05 4.69 -8.64
CA ASP A 58 -11.92 6.12 -8.36
C ASP A 58 -11.40 6.38 -6.93
N LYS A 59 -11.90 5.62 -5.94
CA LYS A 59 -11.38 5.67 -4.56
C LYS A 59 -9.89 5.31 -4.50
N ILE A 60 -9.47 4.24 -5.19
CA ILE A 60 -8.06 3.83 -5.22
C ILE A 60 -7.19 4.91 -5.88
N LYS A 61 -7.64 5.49 -7.01
CA LYS A 61 -6.95 6.58 -7.71
C LYS A 61 -6.82 7.84 -6.83
N LYS A 62 -7.86 8.20 -6.08
CA LYS A 62 -7.83 9.30 -5.10
C LYS A 62 -6.79 9.06 -4.01
N ILE A 63 -6.75 7.86 -3.44
CA ILE A 63 -5.74 7.48 -2.44
C ILE A 63 -4.33 7.56 -3.03
N GLN A 64 -4.13 7.04 -4.25
CA GLN A 64 -2.84 7.12 -4.95
C GLN A 64 -2.38 8.57 -5.16
N ARG A 65 -3.27 9.48 -5.56
CA ARG A 65 -2.97 10.90 -5.75
C ARG A 65 -2.56 11.57 -4.44
N MET A 66 -3.34 11.35 -3.38
CA MET A 66 -3.01 11.86 -2.04
C MET A 66 -1.63 11.36 -1.56
N MET A 67 -1.34 10.05 -1.70
CA MET A 67 -0.05 9.50 -1.28
C MET A 67 1.14 10.06 -2.06
N ARG A 68 0.95 10.46 -3.32
CA ARG A 68 1.99 11.14 -4.11
C ARG A 68 2.31 12.51 -3.54
N ASN A 69 1.28 13.27 -3.16
CA ASN A 69 1.44 14.62 -2.60
C ASN A 69 2.08 14.60 -1.21
N LEU A 70 1.88 13.56 -0.40
CA LEU A 70 2.52 13.40 0.91
C LEU A 70 4.04 13.14 0.85
N ARG A 71 4.57 12.78 -0.34
CA ARG A 71 5.99 12.48 -0.54
C ARG A 71 6.76 13.64 -1.17
N GLN A 72 6.05 14.69 -1.61
CA GLN A 72 6.61 15.93 -2.15
C GLN A 72 6.76 16.94 -1.02
#